data_AF-A0A7W7K364-F1
#
_entry.id   AF-A0A7W7K364-F1
#
_cell.length_a   1.000
_cell.length_b   1.000
_cell.length_c   1.000
_cell.angle_alpha   90.00
_cell.angle_beta   90.00
_cell.angle_gamma   90.00
#
_symmetry.space_group_name_H-M   'P 1'
#
loop_
_entity.id
_entity.type
_entity.pdbx_description
1 polymer ?
#
loop_
_entity_poly.entity_id
_entity_poly.type
_entity_poly.pdbx_seq_one_letter_code
_entity_poly.pdbx_strand_id
1 'polypeptide(L)' 'MPEPGRIPVPLRLCRGCQHFVRIENEACDFCGGDLAALEAAHQLRSAEVQDMIARLQAALAVH' A
#
# COMPACT_ATOMS: atom_id res chain seq x y z
N MET A 1 24.98 4.14 -17.35
CA MET A 1 24.75 5.17 -16.32
C MET A 1 23.52 5.96 -16.74
N PRO A 2 22.53 6.22 -15.86
CA PRO A 2 21.40 7.08 -16.21
C PRO A 2 21.90 8.50 -16.52
N GLU A 3 21.27 9.15 -17.49
CA GLU A 3 21.61 10.50 -17.94
C GLU A 3 21.40 11.51 -16.80
N PRO A 4 22.38 12.35 -16.44
CA PRO A 4 22.21 13.36 -15.40
C PRO A 4 21.08 14.33 -15.81
N GLY A 5 20.08 14.49 -14.93
CA GLY A 5 18.97 15.44 -15.11
C GLY A 5 17.58 14.83 -15.37
N ARG A 6 17.45 13.51 -15.52
CA ARG A 6 16.13 12.86 -15.63
C ARG A 6 15.53 12.60 -14.24
N ILE A 7 14.37 13.19 -13.95
CA ILE A 7 13.61 12.90 -12.72
C ILE A 7 13.14 11.43 -12.78
N PRO A 8 13.43 10.59 -11.76
CA PRO A 8 12.95 9.21 -11.72
C PRO A 8 11.42 9.17 -11.76
N VAL A 9 10.88 8.22 -12.52
CA VAL A 9 9.42 7.99 -12.54
C VAL A 9 8.99 7.55 -11.13
N PRO A 10 7.96 8.19 -10.54
CA PRO A 10 7.45 7.79 -9.25
C PRO A 10 6.95 6.35 -9.27
N LEU A 11 7.32 5.62 -8.23
CA LEU A 11 6.91 4.23 -8.01
C LEU A 11 5.85 4.18 -6.91
N ARG A 12 4.95 3.22 -7.02
CA ARG A 12 4.01 2.84 -5.97
C ARG A 12 4.24 1.40 -5.57
N LEU A 13 3.90 1.06 -4.33
CA LEU A 13 3.97 -0.31 -3.84
C LEU A 13 2.68 -1.06 -4.20
N CYS A 14 2.78 -2.21 -4.85
CA CYS A 14 1.63 -3.10 -5.01
C CYS A 14 1.26 -3.75 -3.68
N ARG A 15 0.04 -3.58 -3.19
CA ARG A 15 -0.42 -4.16 -1.92
C ARG A 15 -0.68 -5.66 -1.95
N GLY A 16 -0.76 -6.24 -3.15
CA GLY A 16 -0.92 -7.68 -3.34
C GLY A 16 0.40 -8.44 -3.17
N CYS A 17 1.42 -8.06 -3.95
CA CYS A 17 2.70 -8.79 -4.01
C CYS A 17 3.92 -8.01 -3.49
N GLN A 18 3.72 -6.78 -2.99
CA GLN A 18 4.77 -5.94 -2.39
C GLN A 18 5.94 -5.58 -3.32
N HIS A 19 5.74 -5.70 -4.63
CA HIS A 19 6.70 -5.19 -5.62
C HIS A 19 6.43 -3.71 -5.92
N PHE A 20 7.50 -2.96 -6.18
CA PHE A 20 7.40 -1.60 -6.68
C PHE A 20 7.03 -1.62 -8.17
N VAL A 21 5.98 -0.90 -8.52
CA VAL A 21 5.47 -0.74 -9.88
C VAL A 21 5.41 0.74 -10.22
N ARG A 22 5.39 1.08 -11.52
CA ARG A 22 5.23 2.47 -11.95
C ARG A 22 3.87 3.00 -11.52
N ILE A 23 3.80 4.28 -11.15
CA ILE A 23 2.54 4.87 -10.70
C ILE A 23 1.45 4.88 -11.78
N GLU A 24 1.86 4.94 -13.05
CA GLU A 24 0.99 4.99 -14.22
C GLU A 24 0.31 3.66 -14.54
N ASN A 25 0.80 2.55 -13.98
CA ASN A 25 0.22 1.25 -14.23
C ASN A 25 -1.14 1.13 -13.53
N GLU A 26 -2.11 0.56 -14.25
CA GLU A 26 -3.42 0.18 -13.70
C GLU A 26 -3.36 -1.21 -13.04
N ALA A 27 -2.58 -2.13 -13.63
CA ALA A 27 -2.36 -3.48 -13.12
C ALA A 27 -0.91 -3.73 -12.71
N CYS A 28 -0.69 -4.66 -11.79
CA CYS A 28 0.65 -5.04 -11.36
C CYS A 28 1.32 -5.97 -12.38
N ASP A 29 2.48 -5.59 -12.89
CA ASP A 29 3.28 -6.41 -13.82
C ASP A 29 3.74 -7.75 -13.23
N PHE A 30 3.73 -7.89 -11.89
CA PHE A 30 4.23 -9.07 -11.20
C PHE A 30 3.14 -10.06 -10.81
N CYS A 31 1.99 -9.60 -10.35
CA CYS A 31 0.89 -10.46 -9.90
C CYS A 31 -0.39 -10.35 -10.75
N GLY A 32 -0.44 -9.44 -11.72
CA GLY A 32 -1.61 -9.18 -12.55
C GLY A 32 -2.79 -8.51 -11.83
N GLY A 33 -2.67 -8.21 -10.53
CA GLY A 33 -3.75 -7.61 -9.77
C GLY A 33 -3.97 -6.13 -10.11
N ASP A 34 -5.23 -5.72 -10.11
CA ASP A 34 -5.62 -4.31 -10.26
C ASP A 34 -5.11 -3.48 -9.07
N LEU A 35 -4.33 -2.44 -9.35
CA LEU A 35 -3.63 -1.67 -8.34
C LEU A 35 -4.57 -0.74 -7.55
N ALA A 36 -5.69 -0.32 -8.11
CA ALA A 36 -6.67 0.50 -7.39
C ALA A 36 -7.45 -0.35 -6.37
N ALA A 37 -7.92 -1.53 -6.79
CA ALA A 37 -8.63 -2.49 -5.96
C ALA A 37 -7.73 -3.00 -4.82
N LEU A 38 -6.46 -3.32 -5.12
CA LEU A 38 -5.50 -3.75 -4.10
C LEU A 38 -5.21 -2.66 -3.06
N GLU A 39 -5.12 -1.40 -3.48
CA GLU A 39 -4.94 -0.29 -2.53
C GLU A 39 -6.19 -0.08 -1.66
N ALA A 40 -7.39 -0.12 -2.25
CA ALA A 40 -8.64 -0.02 -1.51
C ALA A 40 -8.79 -1.15 -0.47
N ALA A 41 -8.49 -2.39 -0.86
CA ALA A 41 -8.52 -3.54 0.05
C ALA A 41 -7.50 -3.38 1.21
N HIS A 42 -6.32 -2.85 0.92
CA HIS A 42 -5.32 -2.55 1.94
C HIS A 42 -5.77 -1.46 2.91
N GLN A 43 -6.40 -0.40 2.41
CA GLN A 43 -6.91 0.69 3.24
C GLN A 43 -8.01 0.19 4.19
N LEU A 44 -8.95 -0.62 3.68
CA LEU A 44 -9.99 -1.23 4.51
C LEU A 44 -9.38 -2.07 5.64
N ARG A 45 -8.47 -2.98 5.29
CA ARG A 45 -7.78 -3.82 6.28
C ARG A 45 -6.99 -3.01 7.30
N SER A 46 -6.34 -1.95 6.85
CA SER A 46 -5.57 -1.06 7.73
C SER A 46 -6.49 -0.34 8.73
N ALA A 47 -7.66 0.12 8.28
CA ALA A 47 -8.66 0.74 9.14
C ALA A 47 -9.20 -0.24 10.19
N GLU A 48 -9.48 -1.49 9.79
CA GLU A 48 -9.91 -2.55 10.71
C GLU A 48 -8.85 -2.83 11.78
N VAL A 49 -7.59 -2.99 11.38
CA VAL A 49 -6.47 -3.23 12.31
C VAL A 49 -6.29 -2.03 13.26
N GLN A 50 -6.38 -0.81 12.75
CA GLN A 50 -6.28 0.41 13.57
C GLN A 50 -7.40 0.50 14.61
N ASP A 51 -8.65 0.20 14.23
CA ASP A 51 -9.79 0.15 15.15
C ASP A 51 -9.59 -0.92 16.24
N MET A 52 -9.11 -2.12 15.87
CA MET A 52 -8.78 -3.17 16.83
C MET A 52 -7.71 -2.73 17.83
N ILE A 53 -6.63 -2.10 17.35
CA ILE A 53 -5.55 -1.58 18.21
C ILE A 53 -6.10 -0.52 19.17
N ALA A 54 -6.93 0.41 18.69
CA ALA A 54 -7.52 1.44 19.51
C ALA A 54 -8.38 0.86 20.64
N ARG A 55 -9.18 -0.17 20.35
CA ARG A 55 -9.99 -0.88 21.36
C ARG A 55 -9.12 -1.59 22.39
N LEU A 56 -8.04 -2.24 21.97
CA LEU A 56 -7.09 -2.88 22.87
C LEU A 56 -6.41 -1.87 23.80
N GLN A 57 -5.96 -0.74 23.25
CA GLN A 57 -5.35 0.33 24.05
C GLN A 57 -6.34 0.92 25.06
N ALA A 58 -7.59 1.13 24.66
CA ALA A 58 -8.63 1.60 25.58
C ALA A 58 -8.90 0.62 26.73
N ALA A 59 -8.95 -0.70 26.44
CA ALA A 59 -9.13 -1.72 27.47
C ALA A 59 -7.95 -1.78 28.45
N LEU A 60 -6.72 -1.63 27.95
CA LEU A 60 -5.52 -1.60 28.79
C LEU A 60 -5.43 -0.34 29.66
N ALA A 61 -5.96 0.80 29.21
CA ALA A 61 -5.92 2.07 29.95
C ALA A 61 -6.91 2.15 31.13
N VAL A 62 -7.81 1.18 31.26
CA VAL A 62 -8.82 1.11 32.35
C VAL A 62 -8.33 0.29 33.55
N HIS A 63 -7.16 -0.36 33.43
CA HIS A 63 -6.47 -1.08 34.51
C HIS A 63 -5.24 -0.31 35.01
#